data_AF-A0A8T6W982-F1
#
_entry.id   AF-A0A8T6W982-F1
#
_cell.length_a   1.000
_cell.length_b   1.000
_cell.length_c   1.000
_cell.angle_alpha   90.00
_cell.angle_beta   90.00
_cell.angle_gamma   90.00
#
_symmetry.space_group_name_H-M   'P 1'
#
loop_
_entity.id
_entity.type
_entity.pdbx_description
1 polymer ?
#
loop_
_entity_poly.entity_id
_entity_poly.type
_entity_poly.pdbx_seq_one_letter_code
_entity_poly.pdbx_strand_id
1 'polypeptide(L)'
;TIELCKVVAEFGGLYDTHHRGNYGDTLIEGLKEAVMIGKTADIKVNVSHLYALFPWNWGKSSEVVRLIDEARENGIDITCDLYPWTYCMMSNPIALFMTGSMDERVHSIGSTGEMMERLFQDMKDPEKWRQMKQELKDTYETEYQENLEKKKILLQHGIRAGEPHNLEYTMVITHSKTHPELVGKYFNEVAETMGTSWMDALRKVILDDEGHTHTSIGGFREADLIEMLKHPVTALTCDGSAEDYPISFTRPAHPRNYGSFARFLGRYVRDMGVMTLEEGVRKITHNAAQILGIKDRGIL
;
A
#
# COMPACT_ATOMS: atom_id res chain seq x y z
N THR A 1 11.96 -7.46 18.97
CA THR A 1 10.59 -6.97 19.18
C THR A 1 10.01 -7.43 20.50
N ILE A 2 9.89 -8.74 20.78
CA ILE A 2 9.26 -9.27 22.02
C ILE A 2 9.80 -8.62 23.30
N GLU A 3 11.13 -8.58 23.48
CA GLU A 3 11.71 -8.00 24.71
C GLU A 3 11.42 -6.49 24.87
N LEU A 4 11.31 -5.74 23.77
CA LEU A 4 10.87 -4.34 23.81
C LEU A 4 9.38 -4.24 24.17
N CYS A 5 8.56 -5.13 23.61
CA CYS A 5 7.13 -5.17 23.90
C CYS A 5 6.84 -5.50 25.36
N LYS A 6 7.62 -6.39 26.00
CA LYS A 6 7.50 -6.67 27.45
C LYS A 6 7.68 -5.40 28.29
N VAL A 7 8.69 -4.58 27.97
CA VAL A 7 8.90 -3.29 28.64
C VAL A 7 7.72 -2.36 28.40
N VAL A 8 7.22 -2.25 27.17
CA VAL A 8 6.06 -1.39 26.83
C VAL A 8 4.78 -1.85 27.55
N ALA A 9 4.60 -3.17 27.72
CA ALA A 9 3.46 -3.75 28.41
C ALA A 9 3.40 -3.34 29.89
N GLU A 10 4.55 -3.19 30.56
CA GLU A 10 4.62 -2.71 31.96
C GLU A 10 4.00 -1.30 32.13
N PHE A 11 3.97 -0.49 31.06
CA PHE A 11 3.36 0.85 31.05
C PHE A 11 1.94 0.85 30.45
N GLY A 12 1.36 -0.31 30.14
CA GLY A 12 0.06 -0.42 29.48
C GLY A 12 0.05 0.12 28.05
N GLY A 13 1.20 0.12 27.37
CA GLY A 13 1.35 0.63 26.01
C GLY A 13 0.81 -0.30 24.93
N LEU A 14 1.07 0.07 23.69
CA LEU A 14 0.55 -0.58 22.48
C LEU A 14 1.70 -1.06 21.60
N TYR A 15 1.63 -2.30 21.11
CA TYR A 15 2.43 -2.76 19.98
C TYR A 15 1.68 -2.45 18.68
N ASP A 16 1.94 -1.28 18.12
CA ASP A 16 1.45 -0.90 16.79
C ASP A 16 2.47 -1.32 15.72
N THR A 17 2.03 -2.03 14.68
CA THR A 17 2.95 -2.64 13.73
C THR A 17 2.49 -2.60 12.29
N HIS A 18 3.37 -2.07 11.44
CA HIS A 18 3.47 -2.49 10.05
C HIS A 18 4.02 -3.92 10.02
N HIS A 19 3.11 -4.91 10.05
CA HIS A 19 3.53 -6.30 10.09
C HIS A 19 4.30 -6.71 8.84
N ARG A 20 5.22 -7.66 8.97
CA ARG A 20 6.17 -8.04 7.91
C ARG A 20 5.50 -8.58 6.63
N GLY A 21 4.26 -9.07 6.75
CA GLY A 21 3.53 -9.72 5.68
C GLY A 21 2.78 -8.80 4.73
N ASN A 22 2.72 -7.49 5.01
CA ASN A 22 1.86 -6.57 4.27
C ASN A 22 2.30 -6.40 2.80
N TYR A 23 3.60 -6.48 2.54
CA TYR A 23 4.22 -6.37 1.22
C TYR A 23 4.84 -7.71 0.82
N GLY A 24 4.04 -8.61 0.25
CA GLY A 24 4.51 -9.92 -0.21
C GLY A 24 3.38 -10.95 -0.26
N ASP A 25 3.71 -12.23 -0.29
CA ASP A 25 2.75 -13.36 -0.26
C ASP A 25 2.52 -13.93 1.16
N THR A 26 3.03 -13.22 2.18
CA THR A 26 3.14 -13.68 3.58
C THR A 26 2.20 -12.97 4.57
N LEU A 27 1.09 -12.40 4.07
CA LEU A 27 0.09 -11.67 4.87
C LEU A 27 -0.33 -12.43 6.14
N ILE A 28 -0.66 -13.71 6.00
CA ILE A 28 -1.16 -14.54 7.10
C ILE A 28 -0.05 -14.85 8.11
N GLU A 29 1.15 -15.14 7.64
CA GLU A 29 2.31 -15.41 8.47
C GLU A 29 2.72 -14.16 9.27
N GLY A 30 2.69 -12.99 8.64
CA GLY A 30 2.96 -11.71 9.31
C GLY A 30 1.91 -11.40 10.38
N LEU A 31 0.63 -11.70 10.15
CA LEU A 31 -0.40 -11.55 11.16
C LEU A 31 -0.20 -12.54 12.33
N LYS A 32 0.16 -13.79 12.04
CA LYS A 32 0.51 -14.78 13.07
C LYS A 32 1.74 -14.37 13.89
N GLU A 33 2.74 -13.73 13.27
CA GLU A 33 3.88 -13.11 13.97
C GLU A 33 3.39 -12.05 14.97
N ALA A 34 2.52 -11.13 14.54
CA ALA A 34 1.97 -10.09 15.42
C ALA A 34 1.16 -10.67 16.59
N VAL A 35 0.31 -11.68 16.34
CA VAL A 35 -0.46 -12.40 17.37
C VAL A 35 0.48 -13.10 18.36
N MET A 36 1.53 -13.77 17.87
CA MET A 36 2.53 -14.42 18.72
C MET A 36 3.25 -13.42 19.62
N ILE A 37 3.62 -12.25 19.10
CA ILE A 37 4.27 -11.19 19.87
C ILE A 37 3.30 -10.67 20.95
N GLY A 38 2.05 -10.38 20.59
CA GLY A 38 1.00 -9.96 21.51
C GLY A 38 0.84 -10.93 22.69
N LYS A 39 0.73 -12.22 22.39
CA LYS A 39 0.62 -13.28 23.39
C LYS A 39 1.87 -13.40 24.27
N THR A 40 3.05 -13.37 23.66
CA THR A 40 4.31 -13.65 24.39
C THR A 40 4.74 -12.49 25.28
N ALA A 41 4.44 -11.26 24.86
CA ALA A 41 4.76 -10.05 25.61
C ALA A 41 3.60 -9.55 26.51
N ASP A 42 2.44 -10.22 26.48
CA ASP A 42 1.21 -9.79 27.17
C ASP A 42 0.87 -8.32 26.89
N ILE A 43 0.87 -7.96 25.60
CA ILE A 43 0.70 -6.58 25.13
C ILE A 43 -0.50 -6.47 24.18
N LYS A 44 -1.15 -5.31 24.21
CA LYS A 44 -2.15 -4.92 23.20
C LYS A 44 -1.48 -4.79 21.83
N VAL A 45 -2.16 -5.23 20.79
CA VAL A 45 -1.66 -5.22 19.41
C VAL A 45 -2.59 -4.39 18.53
N ASN A 46 -2.01 -3.49 17.74
CA ASN A 46 -2.68 -2.90 16.60
C ASN A 46 -1.88 -3.23 15.34
N VAL A 47 -2.54 -3.84 14.36
CA VAL A 47 -1.91 -4.07 13.05
C VAL A 47 -2.29 -2.91 12.15
N SER A 48 -1.33 -2.02 11.92
CA SER A 48 -1.55 -0.80 11.15
C SER A 48 -1.87 -1.15 9.70
N HIS A 49 -2.74 -0.35 9.07
CA HIS A 49 -3.06 -0.38 7.63
C HIS A 49 -3.06 -1.81 7.05
N LEU A 50 -3.89 -2.69 7.64
CA LEU A 50 -3.89 -4.12 7.34
C LEU A 50 -4.74 -4.42 6.09
N TYR A 51 -4.10 -4.99 5.05
CA TYR A 51 -4.78 -5.32 3.80
C TYR A 51 -4.36 -6.62 3.14
N ALA A 52 -5.26 -7.14 2.31
CA ALA A 52 -4.94 -8.06 1.24
C ALA A 52 -4.33 -7.30 0.03
N LEU A 53 -3.07 -6.87 0.15
CA LEU A 53 -2.32 -6.19 -0.92
C LEU A 53 -1.85 -7.18 -1.99
N PHE A 54 -1.98 -6.79 -3.27
CA PHE A 54 -1.62 -7.57 -4.47
C PHE A 54 -2.53 -8.77 -4.78
N PRO A 55 -2.63 -9.19 -6.06
CA PRO A 55 -3.55 -10.25 -6.47
C PRO A 55 -3.43 -11.58 -5.73
N TRP A 56 -2.22 -12.00 -5.35
CA TRP A 56 -1.99 -13.26 -4.64
C TRP A 56 -2.44 -13.25 -3.17
N ASN A 57 -2.82 -12.09 -2.61
CA ASN A 57 -3.47 -12.01 -1.30
C ASN A 57 -4.97 -11.77 -1.37
N TRP A 58 -5.54 -11.46 -2.54
CA TRP A 58 -6.97 -11.21 -2.67
C TRP A 58 -7.79 -12.42 -2.19
N GLY A 59 -8.85 -12.15 -1.43
CA GLY A 59 -9.64 -13.17 -0.75
C GLY A 59 -9.11 -13.60 0.62
N LYS A 60 -7.86 -13.30 0.99
CA LYS A 60 -7.34 -13.63 2.32
C LYS A 60 -7.90 -12.77 3.45
N SER A 61 -8.71 -11.75 3.14
CA SER A 61 -9.36 -10.90 4.17
C SER A 61 -10.24 -11.70 5.14
N SER A 62 -10.94 -12.74 4.65
CA SER A 62 -11.75 -13.62 5.51
C SER A 62 -10.90 -14.42 6.50
N GLU A 63 -9.71 -14.87 6.06
CA GLU A 63 -8.75 -15.57 6.91
C GLU A 63 -8.11 -14.60 7.92
N VAL A 64 -7.82 -13.37 7.51
CA VAL A 64 -7.35 -12.30 8.40
C VAL A 64 -8.37 -12.04 9.51
N VAL A 65 -9.65 -11.87 9.16
CA VAL A 65 -10.74 -11.68 10.13
C VAL A 65 -10.83 -12.87 11.09
N ARG A 66 -10.84 -14.11 10.56
CA ARG A 66 -10.87 -15.32 11.39
C ARG A 66 -9.72 -15.37 12.40
N LEU A 67 -8.50 -15.02 11.98
CA LEU A 67 -7.33 -15.02 12.86
C LEU A 67 -7.39 -13.93 13.94
N ILE A 68 -7.98 -12.77 13.62
CA ILE A 68 -8.22 -11.71 14.60
C ILE A 68 -9.22 -12.20 15.64
N ASP A 69 -10.34 -12.78 15.22
CA ASP A 69 -11.35 -13.33 16.13
C ASP A 69 -10.76 -14.41 17.04
N GLU A 70 -10.04 -15.39 16.46
CA GLU A 70 -9.39 -16.45 17.23
C GLU A 70 -8.37 -15.91 18.24
N ALA A 71 -7.58 -14.90 17.86
CA ALA A 71 -6.64 -14.27 18.79
C ALA A 71 -7.38 -13.62 19.97
N ARG A 72 -8.51 -12.94 19.71
CA ARG A 72 -9.32 -12.29 20.74
C ARG A 72 -10.02 -13.29 21.65
N GLU A 73 -10.55 -14.38 21.10
CA GLU A 73 -11.11 -15.49 21.88
C GLU A 73 -10.06 -16.13 22.81
N ASN A 74 -8.79 -16.12 22.40
CA ASN A 74 -7.65 -16.56 23.20
C ASN A 74 -7.08 -15.48 24.14
N GLY A 75 -7.80 -14.38 24.35
CA GLY A 75 -7.46 -13.33 25.32
C GLY A 75 -6.43 -12.31 24.83
N ILE A 76 -6.07 -12.30 23.55
CA ILE A 76 -5.14 -11.33 22.98
C ILE A 76 -5.93 -10.10 22.55
N ASP A 77 -5.61 -8.94 23.14
CA ASP A 77 -6.23 -7.66 22.75
C ASP A 77 -5.61 -7.16 21.44
N ILE A 78 -6.10 -7.72 20.32
CA ILE A 78 -5.68 -7.35 18.96
C ILE A 78 -6.76 -6.52 18.26
N THR A 79 -6.28 -5.49 17.56
CA THR A 79 -7.04 -4.54 16.75
C THR A 79 -6.31 -4.30 15.42
N CYS A 80 -6.96 -3.60 14.49
CA CYS A 80 -6.31 -3.15 13.26
C CYS A 80 -6.93 -1.85 12.77
N ASP A 81 -6.25 -1.20 11.83
CA ASP A 81 -6.78 -0.05 11.12
C ASP A 81 -6.56 -0.16 9.62
N LEU A 82 -7.36 0.60 8.87
CA LEU A 82 -7.20 0.74 7.43
C LEU A 82 -7.74 2.09 6.94
N TYR A 83 -7.20 2.61 5.85
CA TYR A 83 -7.72 3.72 5.04
C TYR A 83 -8.63 3.25 3.88
N PRO A 84 -9.61 4.07 3.45
CA PRO A 84 -10.68 3.65 2.55
C PRO A 84 -10.34 3.85 1.05
N TRP A 85 -9.19 3.32 0.62
CA TRP A 85 -8.72 3.39 -0.78
C TRP A 85 -8.28 2.02 -1.28
N THR A 86 -8.32 1.80 -2.60
CA THR A 86 -8.01 0.52 -3.26
C THR A 86 -6.55 0.42 -3.74
N TYR A 87 -5.67 1.30 -3.26
CA TYR A 87 -4.24 1.35 -3.59
C TYR A 87 -3.47 2.03 -2.44
N CYS A 88 -2.17 1.74 -2.29
CA CYS A 88 -1.40 2.10 -1.09
C CYS A 88 -0.53 3.35 -1.24
N MET A 89 -0.20 3.75 -2.46
CA MET A 89 0.66 4.90 -2.72
C MET A 89 0.27 5.55 -4.04
N MET A 90 0.77 6.75 -4.30
CA MET A 90 0.59 7.41 -5.58
C MET A 90 1.96 7.80 -6.10
N SER A 91 2.22 7.42 -7.35
CA SER A 91 3.48 7.70 -8.04
C SER A 91 3.20 8.14 -9.47
N ASN A 92 4.13 8.90 -10.04
CA ASN A 92 4.17 9.15 -11.46
C ASN A 92 5.16 8.14 -12.07
N PRO A 93 4.74 7.28 -13.02
CA PRO A 93 5.62 6.24 -13.55
C PRO A 93 6.80 6.81 -14.36
N ILE A 94 6.79 8.10 -14.70
CA ILE A 94 7.97 8.79 -15.24
C ILE A 94 9.18 8.68 -14.32
N ALA A 95 8.96 8.64 -13.00
CA ALA A 95 10.04 8.50 -12.03
C ALA A 95 10.91 7.26 -12.29
N LEU A 96 10.37 6.21 -12.93
CA LEU A 96 11.12 5.00 -13.31
C LEU A 96 12.25 5.27 -14.32
N PHE A 97 12.15 6.35 -15.08
CA PHE A 97 13.11 6.72 -16.13
C PHE A 97 13.98 7.92 -15.73
N MET A 98 13.91 8.35 -14.46
CA MET A 98 14.75 9.41 -13.92
C MET A 98 16.02 8.80 -13.32
N THR A 99 17.15 9.52 -13.40
CA THR A 99 18.42 9.08 -12.82
C THR A 99 18.42 9.19 -11.30
N GLY A 100 18.97 8.19 -10.60
CA GLY A 100 19.13 8.17 -9.13
C GLY A 100 18.57 6.91 -8.47
N SER A 101 18.79 6.76 -7.16
CA SER A 101 18.13 5.75 -6.31
C SER A 101 16.61 5.91 -6.29
N MET A 102 15.83 4.91 -5.84
CA MET A 102 14.35 5.04 -5.77
C MET A 102 13.93 6.28 -4.95
N ASP A 103 14.59 6.51 -3.82
CA ASP A 103 14.37 7.72 -3.01
C ASP A 103 14.76 8.98 -3.78
N GLU A 104 15.87 9.01 -4.52
CA GLU A 104 16.23 10.16 -5.36
C GLU A 104 15.26 10.37 -6.54
N ARG A 105 14.70 9.31 -7.11
CA ARG A 105 13.71 9.37 -8.19
C ARG A 105 12.39 9.95 -7.67
N VAL A 106 11.93 9.47 -6.50
CA VAL A 106 10.70 9.91 -5.82
C VAL A 106 10.85 11.31 -5.18
N HIS A 107 12.05 11.67 -4.71
CA HIS A 107 12.37 12.95 -4.07
C HIS A 107 13.10 13.93 -4.98
N SER A 108 13.20 13.65 -6.28
CA SER A 108 13.79 14.59 -7.25
C SER A 108 12.99 15.89 -7.24
N ILE A 109 13.58 16.91 -6.61
CA ILE A 109 13.03 18.25 -6.48
C ILE A 109 12.93 18.84 -7.89
N GLY A 110 11.71 19.00 -8.39
CA GLY A 110 11.41 19.80 -9.57
C GLY A 110 12.05 19.31 -10.86
N SER A 111 11.41 18.36 -11.54
CA SER A 111 11.67 18.16 -12.97
C SER A 111 11.39 19.47 -13.71
N THR A 112 12.43 20.16 -14.18
CA THR A 112 12.28 21.35 -15.00
C THR A 112 11.53 20.97 -16.28
N GLY A 113 10.74 21.90 -16.85
CA GLY A 113 10.00 21.63 -18.09
C GLY A 113 10.90 21.10 -19.21
N GLU A 114 12.15 21.58 -19.28
CA GLU A 114 13.14 21.11 -20.24
C GLU A 114 13.58 19.65 -20.02
N MET A 115 13.67 19.19 -18.76
CA MET A 115 14.00 17.79 -18.45
C MET A 115 12.88 16.86 -18.95
N MET A 116 11.64 17.24 -18.68
CA MET A 116 10.46 16.48 -19.11
C MET A 116 10.33 16.45 -20.63
N GLU A 117 10.56 17.59 -21.29
CA GLU A 117 10.55 17.67 -22.75
C GLU A 117 11.61 16.77 -23.37
N ARG A 118 12.85 16.80 -22.86
CA ARG A 118 13.91 15.88 -23.31
C ARG A 118 13.53 14.43 -23.10
N LEU A 119 12.99 14.08 -21.93
CA LEU A 119 12.55 12.71 -21.65
C LEU A 119 11.49 12.25 -22.65
N PHE A 120 10.49 13.08 -22.96
CA PHE A 120 9.47 12.74 -23.95
C PHE A 120 10.02 12.63 -25.37
N GLN A 121 11.00 13.45 -25.75
CA GLN A 121 11.69 13.28 -27.03
C GLN A 121 12.48 11.97 -27.08
N ASP A 122 13.17 11.62 -26.00
CA ASP A 122 13.94 10.39 -25.90
C ASP A 122 13.04 9.16 -25.90
N MET A 123 11.90 9.24 -25.21
CA MET A 123 10.84 8.24 -25.30
C MET A 123 10.20 8.18 -26.69
N LYS A 124 10.30 9.18 -27.57
CA LYS A 124 9.78 9.10 -28.95
C LYS A 124 10.80 8.45 -29.89
N ASP A 125 12.09 8.64 -29.64
CA ASP A 125 13.17 8.05 -30.42
C ASP A 125 13.26 6.51 -30.20
N PRO A 126 13.18 5.69 -31.27
CA PRO A 126 13.23 4.22 -31.13
C PRO A 126 14.54 3.66 -30.57
N GLU A 127 15.67 4.29 -30.86
CA GLU A 127 16.99 3.84 -30.41
C GLU A 127 17.18 4.18 -28.93
N LYS A 128 16.89 5.43 -28.55
CA LYS A 128 16.96 5.85 -27.15
C LYS A 128 15.98 5.07 -26.29
N TRP A 129 14.76 4.84 -26.77
CA TRP A 129 13.81 4.00 -26.05
C TRP A 129 14.32 2.57 -25.84
N ARG A 130 15.03 1.98 -26.81
CA ARG A 130 15.65 0.66 -26.63
C ARG A 130 16.69 0.68 -25.51
N GLN A 131 17.51 1.73 -25.44
CA GLN A 131 18.51 1.93 -24.38
C GLN A 131 17.84 2.08 -23.02
N MET A 132 16.87 2.99 -22.89
CA MET A 132 16.11 3.22 -21.66
C MET A 132 15.42 1.94 -21.15
N LYS A 133 14.83 1.14 -22.06
CA LYS A 133 14.25 -0.17 -21.69
C LYS A 133 15.30 -1.12 -21.13
N GLN A 134 16.50 -1.15 -21.71
CA GLN A 134 17.55 -2.04 -21.25
C GLN A 134 18.08 -1.60 -19.89
N GLU A 135 18.35 -0.31 -19.70
CA GLU A 135 18.80 0.25 -18.42
C GLU A 135 17.78 -0.01 -17.29
N LEU A 136 16.49 0.16 -17.59
CA LEU A 136 15.43 -0.14 -16.64
C LEU A 136 15.43 -1.63 -16.25
N LYS A 137 15.56 -2.53 -17.25
CA LYS A 137 15.64 -3.97 -16.99
C LYS A 137 16.85 -4.33 -16.13
N ASP A 138 18.02 -3.78 -16.44
CA ASP A 138 19.27 -4.09 -15.73
C ASP A 138 19.21 -3.60 -14.28
N THR A 139 18.63 -2.42 -14.06
CA THR A 139 18.38 -1.87 -12.71
C THR A 139 17.45 -2.79 -11.92
N TYR A 140 16.33 -3.19 -12.50
CA TYR A 140 15.35 -4.04 -11.83
C TYR A 140 15.86 -5.46 -11.58
N GLU A 141 16.59 -6.05 -12.53
CA GLU A 141 17.20 -7.37 -12.34
C GLU A 141 18.19 -7.33 -11.17
N THR A 142 18.99 -6.26 -11.08
CA THR A 142 19.91 -6.06 -9.95
C THR A 142 19.16 -5.98 -8.63
N GLU A 143 18.17 -5.08 -8.51
CA GLU A 143 17.34 -4.93 -7.30
C GLU A 143 16.62 -6.25 -6.94
N TYR A 144 16.14 -7.00 -7.94
CA TYR A 144 15.47 -8.27 -7.75
C TYR A 144 16.41 -9.32 -7.17
N GLN A 145 17.61 -9.49 -7.72
CA GLN A 145 18.61 -10.44 -7.22
C GLN A 145 19.08 -10.10 -5.80
N GLU A 146 19.27 -8.81 -5.49
CA GLU A 146 19.59 -8.38 -4.13
C GLU A 146 18.48 -8.75 -3.13
N ASN A 147 17.21 -8.57 -3.51
CA ASN A 147 16.08 -8.93 -2.68
C ASN A 147 15.93 -10.45 -2.51
N LEU A 148 16.25 -11.24 -3.54
CA LEU A 148 16.33 -12.70 -3.42
C LEU A 148 17.41 -13.13 -2.42
N GLU A 149 18.57 -12.48 -2.43
CA GLU A 149 19.64 -12.80 -1.48
C GLU A 149 19.24 -12.44 -0.04
N LYS A 150 18.66 -11.26 0.18
CA LYS A 150 18.07 -10.88 1.48
C LYS A 150 17.05 -11.92 1.95
N LYS A 151 16.17 -12.39 1.07
CA LYS A 151 15.20 -13.44 1.37
C LYS A 151 15.86 -14.74 1.81
N LYS A 152 16.92 -15.21 1.14
CA LYS A 152 17.65 -16.42 1.56
C LYS A 152 18.22 -16.27 2.97
N ILE A 153 18.81 -15.12 3.29
CA ILE A 153 19.35 -14.84 4.62
C ILE A 153 18.25 -14.87 5.67
N LEU A 154 17.08 -14.26 5.40
CA LEU A 154 15.93 -14.29 6.31
C LEU A 154 15.43 -15.72 6.54
N LEU A 155 15.33 -16.53 5.48
CA LEU A 155 14.89 -17.93 5.57
C LEU A 155 15.84 -18.78 6.43
N GLN A 156 17.15 -18.55 6.37
CA GLN A 156 18.13 -19.22 7.25
C GLN A 156 17.88 -18.96 8.73
N HIS A 157 17.24 -17.83 9.07
CA HIS A 157 16.84 -17.46 10.43
C HIS A 157 15.39 -17.85 10.75
N GLY A 158 14.74 -18.65 9.90
CA GLY A 158 13.34 -19.06 10.07
C GLY A 158 12.33 -17.94 9.79
N ILE A 159 12.77 -16.82 9.19
CA ILE A 159 11.92 -15.68 8.87
C ILE A 159 11.47 -15.82 7.41
N ARG A 160 10.16 -16.04 7.21
CA ARG A 160 9.59 -16.04 5.85
C ARG A 160 9.58 -14.62 5.29
N ALA A 161 10.19 -14.43 4.13
CA ALA A 161 10.11 -13.20 3.34
C ALA A 161 9.30 -13.47 2.07
N GLY A 162 8.55 -12.45 1.64
CA GLY A 162 7.73 -12.55 0.45
C GLY A 162 8.55 -12.65 -0.84
N GLU A 163 7.91 -13.00 -1.95
CA GLU A 163 8.54 -12.83 -3.27
C GLU A 163 8.84 -11.34 -3.57
N PRO A 164 9.99 -11.02 -4.16
CA PRO A 164 10.27 -9.65 -4.60
C PRO A 164 9.24 -9.18 -5.62
N HIS A 165 8.91 -7.89 -5.59
CA HIS A 165 7.89 -7.31 -6.47
C HIS A 165 8.35 -7.32 -7.93
N ASN A 166 7.39 -7.56 -8.84
CA ASN A 166 7.56 -7.36 -10.28
C ASN A 166 6.58 -6.29 -10.75
N LEU A 167 7.10 -5.16 -11.23
CA LEU A 167 6.30 -4.00 -11.64
C LEU A 167 5.19 -4.34 -12.63
N GLU A 168 5.42 -5.28 -13.54
CA GLU A 168 4.40 -5.70 -14.51
C GLU A 168 3.12 -6.20 -13.81
N TYR A 169 3.26 -6.87 -12.66
CA TYR A 169 2.17 -7.48 -11.89
C TYR A 169 1.81 -6.71 -10.62
N THR A 170 2.57 -5.68 -10.26
CA THR A 170 2.35 -4.90 -9.03
C THR A 170 1.97 -3.46 -9.30
N MET A 171 2.31 -2.91 -10.46
CA MET A 171 1.96 -1.54 -10.81
C MET A 171 0.54 -1.48 -11.40
N VAL A 172 -0.31 -0.68 -10.76
CA VAL A 172 -1.71 -0.44 -11.17
C VAL A 172 -1.90 1.02 -11.57
N ILE A 173 -2.68 1.28 -12.62
CA ILE A 173 -3.07 2.64 -13.00
C ILE A 173 -4.14 3.15 -12.03
N THR A 174 -3.88 4.26 -11.33
CA THR A 174 -4.81 4.87 -10.37
C THR A 174 -5.53 6.09 -10.95
N HIS A 175 -4.93 6.72 -11.95
CA HIS A 175 -5.52 7.83 -12.69
C HIS A 175 -4.94 7.88 -14.10
N SER A 176 -5.80 8.04 -15.10
CA SER A 176 -5.38 8.43 -16.45
C SER A 176 -6.49 9.25 -17.07
N LYS A 177 -6.14 10.38 -17.69
CA LYS A 177 -7.11 11.24 -18.38
C LYS A 177 -7.42 10.72 -19.78
N THR A 178 -6.41 10.17 -20.47
CA THR A 178 -6.51 9.69 -21.85
C THR A 178 -6.94 8.25 -21.95
N HIS A 179 -6.67 7.45 -20.91
CA HIS A 179 -7.03 6.03 -20.83
C HIS A 179 -7.84 5.69 -19.58
N PRO A 180 -9.03 6.29 -19.36
CA PRO A 180 -9.84 6.04 -18.17
C PRO A 180 -10.28 4.57 -18.03
N GLU A 181 -10.37 3.82 -19.13
CA GLU A 181 -10.68 2.38 -19.16
C GLU A 181 -9.56 1.48 -18.64
N LEU A 182 -8.35 2.02 -18.46
CA LEU A 182 -7.22 1.30 -17.88
C LEU A 182 -7.08 1.52 -16.36
N VAL A 183 -7.86 2.44 -15.78
CA VAL A 183 -7.84 2.69 -14.33
C VAL A 183 -8.26 1.42 -13.58
N GLY A 184 -7.42 1.00 -12.62
CA GLY A 184 -7.58 -0.22 -11.84
C GLY A 184 -6.93 -1.46 -12.46
N LYS A 185 -6.39 -1.37 -13.69
CA LYS A 185 -5.67 -2.48 -14.34
C LYS A 185 -4.19 -2.48 -14.01
N TYR A 186 -3.63 -3.67 -13.88
CA TYR A 186 -2.19 -3.88 -13.76
C TYR A 186 -1.50 -3.84 -15.12
N PHE A 187 -0.20 -3.57 -15.15
CA PHE A 187 0.52 -3.40 -16.41
C PHE A 187 0.61 -4.67 -17.27
N ASN A 188 0.48 -5.87 -16.70
CA ASN A 188 0.28 -7.10 -17.47
C ASN A 188 -1.05 -7.07 -18.27
N GLU A 189 -2.14 -6.59 -17.67
CA GLU A 189 -3.45 -6.47 -18.33
C GLU A 189 -3.47 -5.31 -19.34
N VAL A 190 -2.78 -4.21 -19.03
CA VAL A 190 -2.61 -3.09 -19.94
C VAL A 190 -1.81 -3.51 -21.18
N ALA A 191 -0.72 -4.24 -20.98
CA ALA A 191 0.10 -4.81 -22.05
C ALA A 191 -0.70 -5.74 -22.97
N GLU A 192 -1.49 -6.64 -22.37
CA GLU A 192 -2.40 -7.53 -23.09
C GLU A 192 -3.43 -6.75 -23.90
N THR A 193 -4.08 -5.75 -23.29
CA THR A 193 -5.07 -4.88 -23.95
C THR A 193 -4.45 -4.15 -25.16
N MET A 194 -3.20 -3.72 -25.05
CA MET A 194 -2.49 -2.99 -26.10
C MET A 194 -1.76 -3.89 -27.12
N GLY A 195 -1.68 -5.21 -26.87
CA GLY A 195 -0.94 -6.14 -27.71
C GLY A 195 0.56 -5.84 -27.80
N THR A 196 1.17 -5.37 -26.71
CA THR A 196 2.60 -4.98 -26.66
C THR A 196 3.25 -5.40 -25.33
N SER A 197 4.55 -5.11 -25.14
CA SER A 197 5.22 -5.37 -23.86
C SER A 197 4.77 -4.38 -22.79
N TRP A 198 4.82 -4.74 -21.51
CA TRP A 198 4.39 -3.84 -20.43
C TRP A 198 5.16 -2.51 -20.41
N MET A 199 6.45 -2.51 -20.77
CA MET A 199 7.25 -1.28 -20.88
C MET A 199 6.80 -0.43 -22.07
N ASP A 200 6.50 -1.04 -23.22
CA ASP A 200 6.01 -0.31 -24.39
C ASP A 200 4.60 0.25 -24.17
N ALA A 201 3.75 -0.51 -23.45
CA ALA A 201 2.44 -0.04 -23.01
C ALA A 201 2.56 1.12 -22.02
N LEU A 202 3.49 1.02 -21.06
CA LEU A 202 3.81 2.10 -20.12
C LEU A 202 4.27 3.37 -20.85
N ARG A 203 5.21 3.24 -21.79
CA ARG A 203 5.63 4.35 -22.66
C ARG A 203 4.45 4.97 -23.38
N LYS A 204 3.57 4.16 -23.96
CA LYS A 204 2.40 4.67 -24.69
C LYS A 204 1.50 5.50 -23.78
N VAL A 205 1.16 4.98 -22.61
CA VAL A 205 0.31 5.68 -21.64
C VAL A 205 0.95 7.01 -21.21
N ILE A 206 2.24 7.01 -20.90
CA ILE A 206 3.01 8.22 -20.56
C ILE A 206 2.98 9.24 -21.71
N LEU A 207 3.24 8.81 -22.94
CA LEU A 207 3.31 9.71 -24.10
C LEU A 207 1.94 10.26 -24.50
N ASP A 208 0.88 9.49 -24.33
CA ASP A 208 -0.47 9.90 -24.74
C ASP A 208 -1.03 11.04 -23.89
N ASP A 209 -0.63 11.16 -22.61
CA ASP A 209 -1.04 12.24 -21.72
C ASP A 209 0.10 13.10 -21.17
N GLU A 210 1.27 13.07 -21.81
CA GLU A 210 2.44 13.85 -21.39
C GLU A 210 2.80 13.62 -19.92
N GLY A 211 2.61 12.39 -19.41
CA GLY A 211 2.99 11.96 -18.07
C GLY A 211 1.96 12.21 -16.97
N HIS A 212 0.74 12.60 -17.31
CA HIS A 212 -0.31 12.88 -16.35
C HIS A 212 -0.95 11.61 -15.74
N THR A 213 -0.64 10.43 -16.27
CA THR A 213 -1.08 9.17 -15.68
C THR A 213 -0.35 8.90 -14.36
N HIS A 214 -1.10 8.53 -13.33
CA HIS A 214 -0.56 8.11 -12.04
C HIS A 214 -0.75 6.62 -11.81
N THR A 215 0.19 6.03 -11.07
CA THR A 215 0.20 4.61 -10.72
C THR A 215 0.37 4.42 -9.21
N SER A 216 0.15 3.19 -8.75
CA SER A 216 0.50 2.71 -7.41
C SER A 216 1.26 1.40 -7.53
N ILE A 217 2.22 1.16 -6.63
CA ILE A 217 2.80 -0.17 -6.45
C ILE A 217 1.91 -0.92 -5.46
N GLY A 218 0.95 -1.66 -6.00
CA GLY A 218 0.02 -2.47 -5.25
C GLY A 218 -1.38 -1.89 -5.22
N GLY A 219 -2.32 -2.82 -5.21
CA GLY A 219 -3.76 -2.58 -5.27
C GLY A 219 -4.49 -3.58 -4.39
N PHE A 220 -5.65 -3.17 -3.92
CA PHE A 220 -6.54 -3.96 -3.09
C PHE A 220 -7.82 -4.26 -3.85
N ARG A 221 -8.41 -5.42 -3.59
CA ARG A 221 -9.77 -5.72 -4.01
C ARG A 221 -10.76 -5.02 -3.07
N GLU A 222 -11.69 -4.23 -3.60
CA GLU A 222 -12.66 -3.50 -2.76
C GLU A 222 -13.49 -4.43 -1.86
N ALA A 223 -13.78 -5.65 -2.32
CA ALA A 223 -14.46 -6.67 -1.51
C ALA A 223 -13.65 -7.05 -0.25
N ASP A 224 -12.32 -7.17 -0.34
CA ASP A 224 -11.47 -7.47 0.81
C ASP A 224 -11.40 -6.29 1.79
N LEU A 225 -11.35 -5.06 1.26
CA LEU A 225 -11.42 -3.85 2.07
C LEU A 225 -12.75 -3.78 2.84
N ILE A 226 -13.88 -4.08 2.18
CA ILE A 226 -15.20 -4.10 2.81
C ILE A 226 -15.28 -5.17 3.90
N GLU A 227 -14.74 -6.36 3.66
CA GLU A 227 -14.72 -7.44 4.64
C GLU A 227 -14.03 -7.01 5.93
N MET A 228 -12.84 -6.40 5.82
CA MET A 228 -12.11 -5.89 6.96
C MET A 228 -12.84 -4.69 7.60
N LEU A 229 -13.40 -3.77 6.81
CA LEU A 229 -14.17 -2.63 7.35
C LEU A 229 -15.36 -3.05 8.20
N LYS A 230 -16.03 -4.15 7.86
CA LYS A 230 -17.16 -4.67 8.63
C LYS A 230 -16.76 -5.18 10.01
N HIS A 231 -15.50 -5.57 10.19
CA HIS A 231 -15.05 -6.16 11.44
C HIS A 231 -15.07 -5.14 12.60
N PRO A 232 -15.67 -5.43 13.77
CA PRO A 232 -15.90 -4.43 14.83
C PRO A 232 -14.62 -3.79 15.40
N VAL A 233 -13.49 -4.49 15.34
CA VAL A 233 -12.20 -4.00 15.89
C VAL A 233 -11.41 -3.16 14.90
N THR A 234 -11.85 -3.09 13.64
CA THR A 234 -11.18 -2.30 12.61
C THR A 234 -11.53 -0.84 12.79
N ALA A 235 -10.51 -0.03 13.05
CA ALA A 235 -10.59 1.43 13.02
C ALA A 235 -10.31 1.97 11.61
N LEU A 236 -10.68 3.23 11.38
CA LEU A 236 -10.27 3.94 10.18
C LEU A 236 -9.01 4.77 10.47
N THR A 237 -8.02 4.71 9.57
CA THR A 237 -6.89 5.64 9.53
C THR A 237 -6.89 6.42 8.21
N CYS A 238 -6.07 7.46 8.12
CA CYS A 238 -5.72 8.04 6.82
C CYS A 238 -4.45 7.43 6.23
N ASP A 239 -3.51 6.94 7.06
CA ASP A 239 -2.13 6.62 6.67
C ASP A 239 -1.48 7.72 5.81
N GLY A 240 -1.91 8.97 6.01
CA GLY A 240 -1.46 10.09 5.22
C GLY A 240 -0.11 10.60 5.68
N SER A 241 0.80 10.88 4.74
CA SER A 241 2.06 11.56 5.05
C SER A 241 1.82 13.06 5.13
N ALA A 242 2.32 13.69 6.20
CA ALA A 242 2.53 15.13 6.22
C ALA A 242 3.80 15.40 5.41
N GLU A 243 3.66 16.11 4.30
CA GLU A 243 4.76 16.35 3.36
C GLU A 243 5.29 17.76 3.51
N ASP A 244 6.58 17.90 3.79
CA ASP A 244 7.28 19.20 3.84
C ASP A 244 7.47 19.81 2.45
N TYR A 245 7.33 19.01 1.40
CA TYR A 245 7.47 19.42 0.02
C TYR A 245 6.10 19.61 -0.63
N PRO A 246 5.94 20.62 -1.50
CA PRO A 246 4.70 20.83 -2.21
C PRO A 246 4.40 19.64 -3.13
N ILE A 247 3.11 19.36 -3.29
CA ILE A 247 2.62 18.44 -4.31
C ILE A 247 3.13 18.91 -5.66
N SER A 248 3.71 17.99 -6.42
CA SER A 248 4.25 18.28 -7.75
C SER A 248 3.75 17.25 -8.77
N PHE A 249 4.05 17.52 -10.04
CA PHE A 249 3.73 16.62 -11.13
C PHE A 249 4.39 15.23 -10.99
N THR A 250 5.66 15.20 -10.56
CA THR A 250 6.41 13.95 -10.34
C THR A 250 6.13 13.33 -8.97
N ARG A 251 5.52 14.10 -8.04
CA ARG A 251 5.23 13.68 -6.68
C ARG A 251 3.77 13.98 -6.31
N PRO A 252 2.84 13.20 -6.84
CA PRO A 252 1.43 13.46 -6.61
C PRO A 252 1.03 12.93 -5.21
N ALA A 253 0.27 13.71 -4.43
CA ALA A 253 -0.14 13.27 -3.10
C ALA A 253 -1.31 12.27 -3.17
N HIS A 254 -1.18 11.16 -2.43
CA HIS A 254 -2.28 10.21 -2.32
C HIS A 254 -3.52 10.88 -1.70
N PRO A 255 -4.73 10.69 -2.27
CA PRO A 255 -5.94 11.38 -1.80
C PRO A 255 -6.37 10.99 -0.37
N ARG A 256 -5.80 9.92 0.17
CA ARG A 256 -5.91 9.54 1.60
C ARG A 256 -5.48 10.65 2.56
N ASN A 257 -4.55 11.52 2.15
CA ASN A 257 -4.06 12.62 2.98
C ASN A 257 -5.17 13.62 3.33
N TYR A 258 -6.19 13.76 2.47
CA TYR A 258 -7.21 14.80 2.58
C TYR A 258 -8.63 14.26 2.68
N GLY A 259 -8.87 13.02 2.22
CA GLY A 259 -10.22 12.52 1.96
C GLY A 259 -10.64 11.28 2.71
N SER A 260 -9.79 10.64 3.53
CA SER A 260 -10.09 9.31 4.09
C SER A 260 -11.39 9.27 4.91
N PHE A 261 -11.55 10.13 5.91
CA PHE A 261 -12.76 10.13 6.74
C PHE A 261 -14.04 10.49 5.95
N ALA A 262 -13.94 11.50 5.09
CA ALA A 262 -15.07 11.92 4.25
C ALA A 262 -15.47 10.84 3.24
N ARG A 263 -14.50 10.19 2.59
CA ARG A 263 -14.72 9.07 1.68
C ARG A 263 -15.31 7.87 2.41
N PHE A 264 -14.84 7.55 3.61
CA PHE A 264 -15.40 6.47 4.42
C PHE A 264 -16.89 6.69 4.71
N LEU A 265 -17.22 7.86 5.27
CA LEU A 265 -18.61 8.20 5.61
C LEU A 265 -19.51 8.35 4.36
N GLY A 266 -18.99 8.93 3.29
CA GLY A 266 -19.74 9.13 2.05
C GLY A 266 -19.93 7.82 1.27
N ARG A 267 -18.84 7.17 0.88
CA ARG A 267 -18.88 5.99 0.02
C ARG A 267 -19.31 4.74 0.80
N TYR A 268 -18.60 4.38 1.86
CA TYR A 268 -18.78 3.07 2.49
C TYR A 268 -19.97 3.05 3.45
N VAL A 269 -20.25 4.14 4.16
CA VAL A 269 -21.41 4.23 5.08
C VAL A 269 -22.68 4.65 4.33
N ARG A 270 -22.71 5.86 3.73
CA ARG A 270 -23.93 6.40 3.12
C ARG A 270 -24.31 5.73 1.79
N ASP A 271 -23.39 5.63 0.84
CA ASP A 271 -23.72 5.21 -0.54
C ASP A 271 -23.80 3.68 -0.68
N MET A 272 -22.89 2.95 -0.03
CA MET A 272 -22.80 1.48 -0.12
C MET A 272 -23.51 0.75 1.03
N GLY A 273 -23.85 1.43 2.12
CA GLY A 273 -24.55 0.81 3.26
C GLY A 273 -23.75 -0.33 3.90
N VAL A 274 -22.41 -0.26 3.92
CA VAL A 274 -21.56 -1.32 4.50
C VAL A 274 -21.83 -1.51 5.99
N MET A 275 -22.21 -0.41 6.67
CA MET A 275 -22.55 -0.36 8.09
C MET A 275 -23.47 0.84 8.36
N THR A 276 -24.06 0.91 9.55
CA THR A 276 -24.86 2.08 9.95
C THR A 276 -23.98 3.31 10.19
N LEU A 277 -24.59 4.49 10.24
CA LEU A 277 -23.86 5.73 10.54
C LEU A 277 -23.24 5.69 11.93
N GLU A 278 -23.94 5.13 12.91
CA GLU A 278 -23.47 5.00 14.29
C GLU A 278 -22.22 4.11 14.36
N GLU A 279 -22.20 2.97 13.67
CA GLU A 279 -21.01 2.11 13.61
C GLU A 279 -19.86 2.79 12.86
N GLY A 280 -20.17 3.51 11.77
CA GLY A 280 -19.19 4.33 11.06
C GLY A 280 -18.55 5.39 11.96
N VAL A 281 -19.35 6.14 12.72
CA VAL A 281 -18.87 7.14 13.68
C VAL A 281 -18.05 6.47 14.79
N ARG A 282 -18.52 5.33 15.33
CA ARG A 282 -17.80 4.56 16.36
C ARG A 282 -16.39 4.18 15.91
N LYS A 283 -16.22 3.73 14.66
CA LYS A 283 -14.92 3.34 14.09
C LYS A 283 -13.91 4.48 13.97
N ILE A 284 -14.39 5.71 13.80
CA ILE A 284 -13.53 6.91 13.63
C ILE A 284 -13.42 7.76 14.90
N THR A 285 -14.05 7.36 16.00
CA THR A 285 -14.03 8.07 17.28
C THR A 285 -13.69 7.11 18.42
N HIS A 286 -14.68 6.40 18.96
CA HIS A 286 -14.54 5.51 20.11
C HIS A 286 -13.49 4.43 19.88
N ASN A 287 -13.50 3.72 18.74
CA ASN A 287 -12.52 2.68 18.46
C ASN A 287 -11.08 3.21 18.49
N ALA A 288 -10.83 4.34 17.84
CA ALA A 288 -9.50 4.96 17.84
C ALA A 288 -9.06 5.36 19.26
N ALA A 289 -9.96 5.92 20.06
CA ALA A 289 -9.67 6.26 21.45
C ALA A 289 -9.38 5.01 22.30
N GLN A 290 -10.12 3.91 22.11
CA GLN A 290 -9.90 2.65 22.81
C GLN A 290 -8.57 2.00 22.46
N ILE A 291 -8.23 1.95 21.16
CA ILE A 291 -6.96 1.39 20.66
C ILE A 291 -5.76 2.12 21.29
N LEU A 292 -5.81 3.46 21.31
CA LEU A 292 -4.73 4.29 21.85
C LEU A 292 -4.77 4.47 23.37
N GLY A 293 -5.79 3.92 24.06
CA GLY A 293 -5.96 4.08 25.51
C GLY A 293 -6.29 5.52 25.96
N ILE A 294 -6.85 6.34 25.07
CA ILE A 294 -7.19 7.74 25.36
C ILE A 294 -8.53 7.78 26.10
N LYS A 295 -8.47 8.16 27.38
CA LYS A 295 -9.65 8.29 28.26
C LYS A 295 -10.42 9.57 27.96
N ASP A 296 -11.72 9.56 28.29
CA ASP A 296 -12.63 10.72 28.21
C ASP A 296 -12.69 11.38 26.82
N ARG A 297 -12.48 10.59 25.76
CA ARG A 297 -12.60 11.01 24.36
C ARG A 297 -13.28 9.93 23.53
N GLY A 298 -13.81 10.34 22.37
CA GLY A 298 -14.40 9.42 21.38
C GLY A 298 -15.84 9.01 21.64
N ILE A 299 -16.50 9.57 22.67
CA ILE A 299 -17.92 9.37 23.01
C ILE A 299 -18.57 10.74 23.32
N LEU A 300 -19.87 10.86 23.07
CA LEU A 300 -20.70 12.03 23.39
C LEU A 300 -21.80 11.63 24.39
#